data_AF-A0A9N8HPL7-F1
#
_entry.id   AF-A0A9N8HPL7-F1
#
_cell.length_a   1.000
_cell.length_b   1.000
_cell.length_c   1.000
_cell.angle_alpha   90.00
_cell.angle_beta   90.00
_cell.angle_gamma   90.00
#
_symmetry.space_group_name_H-M   'P 1'
#
loop_
_entity.id
_entity.type
_entity.pdbx_description
1 polymer ?
#
loop_
_entity_poly.entity_id
_entity_poly.type
_entity_poly.pdbx_seq_one_letter_code
_entity_poly.pdbx_strand_id
1 'polypeptide(L)'
;MDNPSLLEFLSTWLLKTRMTFYNDDQLVLPWWFGLCCWNFAFAGAFMLWIEPQWIQKPQKIAFWPSSLFSLHIKLPYRTVAYLLIFAQAPLSFLADYCYMTQDSYWHVIDRCFAMPLMGLELLKFTLMARESLRHLQFKSNPIAMPVPLLALYLFATLFAIFSYVQSTQAQARRDHQAFILWHNNWHLFPLIAMAILAFDFYVCQGWKRSTRKYMYAIEIKYLLPKDTTPKAKAKAKL
;
A
#
# COMPACT_ATOMS: atom_id res chain seq x y z
N MET A 1 28.19 -3.85 -14.58
CA MET A 1 27.63 -3.83 -13.20
C MET A 1 26.69 -5.00 -13.13
N ASP A 2 27.04 -6.02 -12.35
CA ASP A 2 26.20 -7.20 -12.21
C ASP A 2 24.97 -6.83 -11.38
N ASN A 3 23.79 -7.21 -11.85
CA ASN A 3 22.56 -7.03 -11.09
C ASN A 3 22.59 -8.06 -9.94
N PRO A 4 22.57 -7.62 -8.66
CA PRO A 4 22.56 -8.55 -7.54
C PRO A 4 21.31 -9.44 -7.61
N SER A 5 21.46 -10.70 -7.21
CA SER A 5 20.32 -11.61 -7.15
C SER A 5 19.29 -11.13 -6.11
N LEU A 6 18.00 -11.46 -6.27
CA LEU A 6 16.96 -11.13 -5.28
C LEU A 6 17.34 -11.63 -3.87
N LEU A 7 17.97 -12.79 -3.79
CA LEU A 7 18.36 -13.42 -2.53
C LEU A 7 19.50 -12.68 -1.84
N GLU A 8 20.46 -12.18 -2.62
CA GLU A 8 21.55 -11.32 -2.18
C GLU A 8 21.05 -9.93 -1.77
N PHE A 9 20.08 -9.38 -2.51
CA PHE A 9 19.38 -8.16 -2.11
C PHE A 9 18.71 -8.35 -0.75
N LEU A 10 17.89 -9.39 -0.59
CA LEU A 10 17.19 -9.68 0.66
C LEU A 10 18.14 -9.96 1.82
N SER A 11 19.23 -10.70 1.62
CA SER A 11 20.20 -11.01 2.67
C SER A 11 20.97 -9.76 3.11
N THR A 12 21.42 -8.94 2.17
CA THR A 12 22.10 -7.68 2.45
C THR A 12 21.16 -6.71 3.17
N TRP A 13 19.86 -6.78 2.90
CA TRP A 13 18.87 -5.93 3.52
C TRP A 13 18.46 -6.40 4.93
N LEU A 14 18.38 -7.73 5.16
CA LEU A 14 18.00 -8.34 6.45
C LEU A 14 19.14 -8.42 7.46
N LEU A 15 20.37 -8.68 7.00
CA LEU A 15 21.53 -8.95 7.87
C LEU A 15 22.45 -7.72 8.04
N LYS A 16 22.07 -6.58 7.44
CA LYS A 16 22.81 -5.34 7.63
C LYS A 16 22.70 -4.90 9.09
N THR A 17 23.83 -4.80 9.78
CA THR A 17 23.90 -4.26 11.14
C THR A 17 23.98 -2.73 11.16
N ARG A 18 24.23 -2.12 9.99
CA ARG A 18 24.74 -0.76 9.82
C ARG A 18 24.50 -0.24 8.38
N MET A 19 24.07 1.02 8.21
CA MET A 19 23.81 1.68 6.91
C MET A 19 24.44 3.08 6.90
N THR A 20 25.32 3.34 5.94
CA THR A 20 25.94 4.66 5.71
C THR A 20 25.50 5.27 4.38
N PHE A 21 25.25 6.58 4.38
CA PHE A 21 25.76 7.40 3.28
C PHE A 21 27.28 7.43 3.44
N TYR A 22 28.00 6.76 2.54
CA TYR A 22 29.44 6.53 2.62
C TYR A 22 30.25 7.82 2.87
N ASN A 23 30.60 8.10 4.13
CA ASN A 23 31.51 9.19 4.55
C ASN A 23 31.24 10.55 3.87
N ASP A 24 29.98 10.86 3.59
CA ASP A 24 29.59 12.12 2.97
C ASP A 24 28.95 13.02 4.02
N ASP A 25 29.80 13.66 4.83
CA ASP A 25 29.40 14.64 5.84
C ASP A 25 28.74 15.90 5.24
N GLN A 26 28.62 15.98 3.90
CA GLN A 26 28.09 17.14 3.19
C GLN A 26 26.58 17.06 2.89
N LEU A 27 25.90 15.96 3.20
CA LEU A 27 24.45 15.86 2.98
C LEU A 27 23.69 16.77 3.97
N VAL A 28 23.29 17.93 3.49
CA VAL A 28 22.39 18.85 4.20
C VAL A 28 20.95 18.54 3.81
N LEU A 29 20.20 17.93 4.72
CA LEU A 29 18.77 17.68 4.52
C LEU A 29 17.94 18.94 4.78
N PRO A 30 16.93 19.23 3.96
CA PRO A 30 16.03 20.35 4.23
C PRO A 30 15.16 20.05 5.46
N TRP A 31 14.79 21.08 6.22
CA TRP A 31 14.00 20.95 7.45
C TRP A 31 12.68 20.18 7.26
N TRP A 32 12.05 20.32 6.08
CA TRP A 32 10.79 19.67 5.76
C TRP A 32 10.94 18.17 5.44
N PHE A 33 12.17 17.68 5.19
CA PHE A 33 12.44 16.26 4.98
C PHE A 33 11.98 15.44 6.19
N GLY A 34 12.34 15.89 7.40
CA GLY A 34 11.93 15.23 8.64
C GLY A 34 10.41 15.22 8.84
N LEU A 35 9.67 16.19 8.30
CA LEU A 35 8.21 16.20 8.37
C LEU A 35 7.59 15.08 7.54
N CYS A 36 8.20 14.69 6.42
CA CYS A 36 7.70 13.59 5.59
C CYS A 36 7.73 12.25 6.33
N CYS A 37 8.68 12.02 7.25
CA CYS A 37 8.70 10.83 8.10
C CYS A 37 7.45 10.71 8.99
N TRP A 38 6.86 11.84 9.39
CA TRP A 38 5.65 11.87 10.22
C TRP A 38 4.36 11.58 9.44
N ASN A 39 4.42 11.44 8.11
CA ASN A 39 3.28 11.00 7.30
C ASN A 39 2.77 9.62 7.75
N PHE A 40 3.62 8.75 8.28
CA PHE A 40 3.20 7.48 8.86
C PHE A 40 2.33 7.67 10.11
N ALA A 41 2.65 8.63 10.98
CA ALA A 41 1.83 8.90 12.17
C ALA A 41 0.47 9.46 11.77
N PHE A 42 0.44 10.38 10.79
CA PHE A 42 -0.81 10.88 10.24
C PHE A 42 -1.64 9.75 9.61
N ALA A 43 -0.99 8.82 8.90
CA ALA A 43 -1.62 7.61 8.37
C ALA A 43 -2.20 6.71 9.44
N GLY A 44 -1.46 6.43 10.50
CA GLY A 44 -1.97 5.66 11.63
C GLY A 44 -3.14 6.36 12.33
N ALA A 45 -3.07 7.67 12.55
CA ALA A 45 -4.17 8.43 13.16
C ALA A 45 -5.44 8.36 12.29
N PHE A 46 -5.30 8.47 10.97
CA PHE A 46 -6.41 8.32 10.04
C PHE A 46 -6.98 6.90 10.00
N MET A 47 -6.14 5.87 10.10
CA MET A 47 -6.58 4.48 10.23
C MET A 47 -7.37 4.26 11.54
N LEU A 48 -7.06 4.97 12.62
CA LEU A 48 -7.88 4.93 13.84
C LEU A 48 -9.21 5.67 13.67
N TRP A 49 -9.24 6.73 12.86
CA TRP A 49 -10.44 7.49 12.55
C TRP A 49 -11.41 6.70 11.66
N ILE A 50 -10.91 6.14 10.54
CA ILE A 50 -11.71 5.42 9.56
C ILE A 50 -11.33 3.94 9.59
N GLU A 51 -12.29 3.11 10.00
CA GLU A 51 -12.19 1.66 9.92
C GLU A 51 -13.07 1.14 8.76
N PRO A 52 -12.50 0.79 7.60
CA PRO A 52 -13.29 0.32 6.46
C PRO A 52 -14.17 -0.89 6.78
N GLN A 53 -15.36 -0.98 6.20
CA GLN A 53 -16.27 -2.10 6.51
C GLN A 53 -15.71 -3.47 6.08
N TRP A 54 -14.88 -3.51 5.03
CA TRP A 54 -14.33 -4.76 4.48
C TRP A 54 -13.29 -5.44 5.38
N ILE A 55 -12.70 -4.71 6.35
CA ILE A 55 -11.76 -5.27 7.34
C ILE A 55 -12.45 -5.78 8.62
N GLN A 56 -13.72 -5.43 8.84
CA GLN A 56 -14.42 -5.76 10.09
C GLN A 56 -14.67 -7.27 10.24
N LYS A 57 -14.78 -7.99 9.12
CA LYS A 57 -15.04 -9.43 9.09
C LYS A 57 -13.79 -10.22 8.64
N PRO A 58 -13.49 -11.36 9.27
CA PRO A 58 -12.44 -12.26 8.78
C PRO A 58 -12.68 -12.68 7.33
N GLN A 59 -11.63 -12.65 6.52
CA GLN A 59 -11.69 -12.97 5.09
C GLN A 59 -11.07 -14.35 4.85
N LYS A 60 -11.80 -15.23 4.16
CA LYS A 60 -11.43 -16.66 3.95
C LYS A 60 -10.47 -16.85 2.78
N ILE A 61 -9.16 -16.68 2.87
CA ILE A 61 -8.26 -16.86 1.71
C ILE A 61 -8.14 -18.35 1.38
N ALA A 62 -8.42 -18.73 0.13
CA ALA A 62 -8.20 -20.08 -0.40
C ALA A 62 -6.92 -20.06 -1.25
N PHE A 63 -5.94 -20.88 -0.90
CA PHE A 63 -4.63 -20.91 -1.56
C PHE A 63 -4.57 -21.89 -2.75
N TRP A 64 -5.56 -22.77 -2.89
CA TRP A 64 -5.63 -23.78 -3.95
C TRP A 64 -7.07 -23.95 -4.46
N PRO A 65 -7.26 -24.32 -5.74
CA PRO A 65 -8.58 -24.61 -6.30
C PRO A 65 -9.31 -25.77 -5.60
N SER A 66 -8.59 -26.65 -4.88
CA SER A 66 -9.17 -27.64 -3.98
C SER A 66 -9.35 -27.05 -2.57
N SER A 67 -10.61 -26.95 -2.15
CA SER A 67 -11.09 -26.30 -0.92
C SER A 67 -10.54 -26.80 0.44
N LEU A 68 -9.53 -27.66 0.48
CA LEU A 68 -9.03 -28.31 1.69
C LEU A 68 -8.24 -27.37 2.62
N PHE A 69 -7.63 -26.31 2.10
CA PHE A 69 -6.88 -25.34 2.90
C PHE A 69 -7.45 -23.92 2.70
N SER A 70 -8.34 -23.53 3.62
CA SER A 70 -8.83 -22.16 3.71
C SER A 70 -8.42 -21.52 5.02
N LEU A 71 -7.74 -20.37 4.94
CA LEU A 71 -7.31 -19.61 6.10
C LEU A 71 -8.24 -18.41 6.30
N HIS A 72 -8.75 -18.23 7.51
CA HIS A 72 -9.49 -17.02 7.87
C HIS A 72 -8.49 -15.99 8.40
N ILE A 73 -8.27 -14.92 7.62
CA ILE A 73 -7.36 -13.85 7.99
C ILE A 73 -8.17 -12.64 8.40
N LYS A 74 -7.85 -12.08 9.58
CA LYS A 74 -8.31 -10.76 10.01
C LYS A 74 -7.10 -9.83 10.02
N LEU A 75 -7.15 -8.76 9.24
CA LEU A 75 -6.09 -7.76 9.22
C LEU A 75 -6.05 -7.06 10.60
N PRO A 76 -4.91 -7.01 11.30
CA PRO A 76 -4.80 -6.37 12.61
C PRO A 76 -4.73 -4.83 12.45
N TYR A 77 -5.78 -4.24 11.89
CA TYR A 77 -5.78 -2.86 11.38
C TYR A 77 -5.43 -1.80 12.43
N ARG A 78 -6.02 -1.88 13.62
CA ARG A 78 -5.69 -0.96 14.73
C ARG A 78 -4.27 -1.14 15.25
N THR A 79 -3.79 -2.39 15.32
CA THR A 79 -2.40 -2.67 15.70
C THR A 79 -1.44 -2.04 14.71
N VAL A 80 -1.69 -2.17 13.40
CA VAL A 80 -0.91 -1.50 12.35
C VAL A 80 -0.93 0.02 12.54
N ALA A 81 -2.11 0.60 12.83
CA ALA A 81 -2.22 2.02 13.07
C ALA A 81 -1.35 2.51 14.25
N TYR A 82 -1.37 1.79 15.37
CA TYR A 82 -0.52 2.11 16.51
C TYR A 82 0.97 1.92 16.23
N LEU A 83 1.36 0.88 15.50
CA LEU A 83 2.73 0.69 15.07
C LEU A 83 3.20 1.83 14.16
N LEU A 84 2.34 2.35 13.29
CA LEU A 84 2.68 3.51 12.45
C LEU A 84 2.92 4.78 13.28
N ILE A 85 2.06 5.06 14.26
CA ILE A 85 2.15 6.26 15.11
C ILE A 85 3.35 6.19 16.06
N PHE A 86 3.48 5.09 16.78
CA PHE A 86 4.37 5.01 17.94
C PHE A 86 5.71 4.34 17.64
N ALA A 87 5.84 3.59 16.54
CA ALA A 87 7.09 2.96 16.15
C ALA A 87 7.62 3.51 14.81
N GLN A 88 6.91 3.31 13.72
CA GLN A 88 7.42 3.61 12.37
C GLN A 88 7.71 5.09 12.16
N ALA A 89 6.82 6.00 12.58
CA ALA A 89 7.05 7.44 12.42
C ALA A 89 8.29 7.93 13.21
N PRO A 90 8.42 7.68 14.53
CA PRO A 90 9.63 8.04 15.27
C PRO A 90 10.90 7.37 14.73
N LEU A 91 10.85 6.07 14.41
CA LEU A 91 12.01 5.35 13.91
C LEU A 91 12.48 5.87 12.56
N SER A 92 11.56 6.13 11.64
CA SER A 92 11.90 6.69 10.34
C SER A 92 12.42 8.12 10.45
N PHE A 93 11.91 8.94 11.37
CA PHE A 93 12.47 10.26 11.65
C PHE A 93 13.90 10.18 12.21
N LEU A 94 14.13 9.27 13.16
CA LEU A 94 15.47 9.07 13.71
C LEU A 94 16.43 8.56 12.63
N ALA A 95 16.08 7.48 11.95
CA ALA A 95 16.91 6.88 10.91
C ALA A 95 17.13 7.85 9.75
N ASP A 96 16.06 8.36 9.14
CA ASP A 96 16.16 9.06 7.86
C ASP A 96 16.42 10.57 8.00
N TYR A 97 16.23 11.20 9.16
CA TYR A 97 16.51 12.62 9.33
C TYR A 97 17.65 12.89 10.32
N CYS A 98 17.59 12.32 11.52
CA CYS A 98 18.59 12.59 12.56
C CYS A 98 19.92 11.87 12.31
N TYR A 99 19.86 10.66 11.75
CA TYR A 99 21.01 9.77 11.65
C TYR A 99 21.32 9.31 10.21
N MET A 100 20.73 9.94 9.18
CA MET A 100 20.87 9.52 7.78
C MET A 100 22.31 9.43 7.28
N THR A 101 23.16 10.38 7.69
CA THR A 101 24.58 10.42 7.32
C THR A 101 25.44 9.50 8.19
N GLN A 102 24.89 9.00 9.29
CA GLN A 102 25.62 8.22 10.27
C GLN A 102 25.34 6.73 10.10
N ASP A 103 26.37 5.94 10.33
CA ASP A 103 26.20 4.51 10.45
C ASP A 103 25.49 4.15 11.76
N SER A 104 24.16 4.07 11.73
CA SER A 104 23.36 3.95 12.94
C SER A 104 22.48 2.70 12.99
N TYR A 105 22.33 2.15 14.19
CA TYR A 105 21.39 1.07 14.48
C TYR A 105 19.93 1.47 14.24
N TRP A 106 19.63 2.78 14.23
CA TRP A 106 18.30 3.31 13.95
C TRP A 106 17.77 2.87 12.59
N HIS A 107 18.63 2.81 11.56
CA HIS A 107 18.24 2.28 10.27
C HIS A 107 17.84 0.81 10.34
N VAL A 108 18.56 -0.02 11.09
CA VAL A 108 18.23 -1.45 11.22
C VAL A 108 16.89 -1.62 11.91
N ILE A 109 16.69 -0.91 13.03
CA ILE A 109 15.43 -0.98 13.79
C ILE A 109 14.26 -0.47 12.93
N ASP A 110 14.41 0.65 12.21
CA ASP A 110 13.40 1.14 11.27
C ASP A 110 13.01 0.06 10.24
N ARG A 111 14.00 -0.61 9.62
CA ARG A 111 13.72 -1.66 8.62
C ARG A 111 13.02 -2.88 9.23
N CYS A 112 13.33 -3.25 10.48
CA CYS A 112 12.63 -4.32 11.19
C CYS A 112 11.12 -4.04 11.38
N PHE A 113 10.70 -2.77 11.45
CA PHE A 113 9.28 -2.39 11.49
C PHE A 113 8.70 -2.13 10.10
N ALA A 114 9.43 -1.43 9.24
CA ALA A 114 8.99 -1.06 7.90
C ALA A 114 8.65 -2.29 7.05
N MET A 115 9.44 -3.37 7.16
CA MET A 115 9.23 -4.59 6.38
C MET A 115 7.91 -5.32 6.72
N PRO A 116 7.65 -5.72 7.98
CA PRO A 116 6.36 -6.28 8.36
C PRO A 116 5.19 -5.36 8.02
N LEU A 117 5.34 -4.05 8.21
CA LEU A 117 4.29 -3.08 7.88
C LEU A 117 4.00 -3.04 6.38
N MET A 118 5.01 -3.10 5.53
CA MET A 118 4.82 -3.25 4.08
C MET A 118 4.19 -4.60 3.72
N GLY A 119 4.56 -5.68 4.41
CA GLY A 119 3.89 -6.99 4.26
C GLY A 119 2.39 -6.92 4.59
N LEU A 120 2.04 -6.21 5.67
CA LEU A 120 0.65 -5.97 6.07
C LEU A 120 -0.08 -5.04 5.08
N GLU A 121 0.63 -4.10 4.46
CA GLU A 121 0.13 -3.24 3.38
C GLU A 121 -0.23 -4.05 2.12
N LEU A 122 0.63 -4.98 1.71
CA LEU A 122 0.35 -5.89 0.60
C LEU A 122 -0.80 -6.85 0.91
N LEU A 123 -0.87 -7.35 2.14
CA LEU A 123 -2.02 -8.14 2.60
C LEU A 123 -3.31 -7.30 2.55
N LYS A 124 -3.25 -6.05 3.02
CA LYS A 124 -4.37 -5.09 2.97
C LYS A 124 -4.86 -4.91 1.53
N PHE A 125 -3.95 -4.67 0.57
CA PHE A 125 -4.27 -4.58 -0.85
C PHE A 125 -4.93 -5.86 -1.39
N THR A 126 -4.37 -7.04 -1.06
CA THR A 126 -4.91 -8.34 -1.49
C THR A 126 -6.34 -8.55 -1.02
N LEU A 127 -6.63 -8.17 0.24
CA LEU A 127 -7.98 -8.24 0.79
C LEU A 127 -8.94 -7.27 0.09
N MET A 128 -8.52 -6.03 -0.19
CA MET A 128 -9.31 -5.06 -0.96
C MET A 128 -9.62 -5.60 -2.36
N ALA A 129 -8.59 -6.06 -3.09
CA ALA A 129 -8.73 -6.54 -4.46
C ALA A 129 -9.71 -7.71 -4.56
N ARG A 130 -9.62 -8.64 -3.62
CA ARG A 130 -10.55 -9.77 -3.54
C ARG A 130 -12.00 -9.33 -3.35
N GLU A 131 -12.25 -8.39 -2.45
CA GLU A 131 -13.62 -7.91 -2.20
C GLU A 131 -14.18 -7.18 -3.43
N SER A 132 -13.35 -6.40 -4.14
CA SER A 132 -13.70 -5.80 -5.42
C SER A 132 -14.00 -6.85 -6.50
N LEU A 133 -13.21 -7.91 -6.60
CA LEU A 133 -13.47 -9.01 -7.56
C LEU A 133 -14.78 -9.76 -7.24
N ARG A 134 -15.05 -10.03 -5.96
CA ARG A 134 -16.32 -10.62 -5.51
C ARG A 134 -17.50 -9.72 -5.85
N HIS A 135 -17.34 -8.40 -5.74
CA HIS A 135 -18.37 -7.46 -6.17
C HIS A 135 -18.67 -7.59 -7.65
N LEU A 136 -17.64 -7.67 -8.51
CA LEU A 136 -17.84 -7.86 -9.96
C LEU A 136 -18.58 -9.18 -10.28
N GLN A 137 -18.28 -10.25 -9.55
CA GLN A 137 -18.91 -11.56 -9.73
C GLN A 137 -20.37 -11.59 -9.28
N PHE A 138 -20.67 -11.08 -8.08
CA PHE A 138 -21.98 -11.24 -7.44
C PHE A 138 -22.86 -9.98 -7.49
N LYS A 139 -22.35 -8.86 -8.01
CA LYS A 139 -23.05 -7.56 -8.18
C LYS A 139 -23.80 -7.05 -6.94
N SER A 140 -23.41 -7.49 -5.74
CA SER A 140 -24.24 -7.34 -4.54
C SER A 140 -23.44 -7.04 -3.27
N ASN A 141 -22.13 -6.81 -3.36
CA ASN A 141 -21.32 -6.50 -2.18
C ASN A 141 -21.18 -4.98 -2.00
N PRO A 142 -21.98 -4.33 -1.12
CA PRO A 142 -21.90 -2.88 -0.88
C PRO A 142 -20.67 -2.48 -0.06
N ILE A 143 -19.82 -3.43 0.33
CA ILE A 143 -18.67 -3.19 1.21
C ILE A 143 -17.36 -3.09 0.39
N ALA A 144 -17.40 -3.48 -0.89
CA ALA A 144 -16.24 -3.49 -1.77
C ALA A 144 -15.84 -2.09 -2.25
N MET A 145 -14.53 -1.85 -2.32
CA MET A 145 -13.95 -0.67 -2.96
C MET A 145 -14.22 -0.73 -4.48
N PRO A 146 -14.63 0.39 -5.13
CA PRO A 146 -14.71 0.47 -6.59
C PRO A 146 -13.38 0.14 -7.28
N VAL A 147 -13.45 -0.56 -8.42
CA VAL A 147 -12.27 -1.01 -9.19
C VAL A 147 -11.34 0.14 -9.59
N PRO A 148 -11.85 1.31 -10.03
CA PRO A 148 -10.96 2.44 -10.34
C PRO A 148 -10.16 2.93 -9.12
N LEU A 149 -10.76 2.94 -7.92
CA LEU A 149 -10.05 3.34 -6.70
C LEU A 149 -9.02 2.30 -6.29
N LEU A 150 -9.33 1.01 -6.47
CA LEU A 150 -8.37 -0.07 -6.27
C LEU A 150 -7.17 0.06 -7.22
N ALA A 151 -7.41 0.41 -8.50
CA ALA A 151 -6.34 0.62 -9.47
C ALA A 151 -5.47 1.84 -9.13
N LEU A 152 -6.08 2.94 -8.67
CA LEU A 152 -5.35 4.10 -8.16
C LEU A 152 -4.50 3.73 -6.94
N TYR A 153 -5.04 2.90 -6.04
CA TYR A 153 -4.31 2.42 -4.88
C TYR A 153 -3.09 1.59 -5.30
N LEU A 154 -3.27 0.63 -6.21
CA LEU A 154 -2.18 -0.17 -6.76
C LEU A 154 -1.11 0.72 -7.41
N PHE A 155 -1.52 1.69 -8.21
CA PHE A 155 -0.60 2.62 -8.85
C PHE A 155 0.20 3.42 -7.83
N ALA A 156 -0.45 3.93 -6.77
CA ALA A 156 0.22 4.63 -5.68
C ALA A 156 1.25 3.72 -4.96
N THR A 157 0.90 2.46 -4.69
CA THR A 157 1.83 1.49 -4.10
C THR A 157 3.02 1.20 -5.03
N LEU A 158 2.79 0.98 -6.32
CA LEU A 158 3.85 0.74 -7.29
C LEU A 158 4.77 1.97 -7.44
N PHE A 159 4.20 3.17 -7.44
CA PHE A 159 4.95 4.42 -7.47
C PHE A 159 5.81 4.59 -6.21
N ALA A 160 5.31 4.19 -5.04
CA ALA A 160 6.09 4.19 -3.80
C ALA A 160 7.30 3.25 -3.91
N ILE A 161 7.09 1.99 -4.35
CA ILE A 161 8.17 1.02 -4.56
C ILE A 161 9.19 1.55 -5.54
N PHE A 162 8.74 2.12 -6.67
CA PHE A 162 9.62 2.76 -7.64
C PHE A 162 10.44 3.89 -7.00
N SER A 163 9.80 4.77 -6.24
CA SER A 163 10.47 5.88 -5.54
C SER A 163 11.53 5.38 -4.55
N TYR A 164 11.26 4.29 -3.82
CA TYR A 164 12.24 3.65 -2.94
C TYR A 164 13.45 3.07 -3.70
N VAL A 165 13.22 2.43 -4.84
CA VAL A 165 14.31 1.91 -5.69
C VAL A 165 15.15 3.07 -6.22
N GLN A 166 14.50 4.14 -6.70
CA GLN A 166 15.19 5.33 -7.20
C GLN A 166 15.97 6.07 -6.12
N SER A 167 15.46 6.15 -4.89
CA SER A 167 16.21 6.76 -3.77
C SER A 167 17.46 5.93 -3.45
N THR A 168 17.36 4.60 -3.42
CA THR A 168 18.51 3.71 -3.20
C THR A 168 19.56 3.87 -4.31
N GLN A 169 19.13 3.97 -5.57
CA GLN A 169 20.04 4.22 -6.69
C GLN A 169 20.70 5.62 -6.62
N ALA A 170 19.93 6.65 -6.24
CA ALA A 170 20.46 8.00 -6.06
C ALA A 170 21.52 8.03 -4.94
N GLN A 171 21.28 7.32 -3.84
CA GLN A 171 22.26 7.13 -2.76
C GLN A 171 23.52 6.44 -3.28
N ALA A 172 23.41 5.38 -4.08
CA ALA A 172 24.57 4.71 -4.68
C ALA A 172 25.38 5.62 -5.63
N ARG A 173 24.70 6.52 -6.34
CA ARG A 173 25.33 7.53 -7.22
C ARG A 173 25.82 8.78 -6.48
N ARG A 174 25.58 8.89 -5.16
CA ARG A 174 25.83 10.09 -4.36
C ARG A 174 25.13 11.34 -4.91
N ASP A 175 23.94 11.16 -5.46
CA ASP A 175 23.09 12.25 -5.95
C ASP A 175 22.11 12.68 -4.84
N HIS A 176 22.51 13.69 -4.07
CA HIS A 176 21.76 14.16 -2.91
C HIS A 176 20.37 14.70 -3.26
N GLN A 177 20.26 15.44 -4.38
CA GLN A 177 19.00 16.06 -4.77
C GLN A 177 18.00 15.01 -5.26
N ALA A 178 18.44 14.06 -6.09
CA ALA A 178 17.60 12.95 -6.50
C ALA A 178 17.21 12.08 -5.29
N PHE A 179 18.14 11.85 -4.36
CA PHE A 179 17.85 11.09 -3.15
C PHE A 179 16.73 11.75 -2.34
N ILE A 180 16.86 13.05 -2.02
CA ILE A 180 15.85 13.81 -1.28
C ILE A 180 14.50 13.74 -1.97
N LEU A 181 14.44 13.93 -3.29
CA LEU A 181 13.19 13.88 -4.06
C LEU A 181 12.53 12.50 -3.96
N TRP A 182 13.25 11.44 -4.32
CA TRP A 182 12.69 10.09 -4.40
C TRP A 182 12.34 9.53 -3.02
N HIS A 183 13.15 9.82 -2.00
CA HIS A 183 12.89 9.38 -0.64
C HIS A 183 11.63 10.02 -0.06
N ASN A 184 11.43 11.32 -0.30
CA ASN A 184 10.19 11.98 0.15
C ASN A 184 8.96 11.51 -0.62
N ASN A 185 9.07 11.19 -1.91
CA ASN A 185 7.98 10.58 -2.66
C ASN A 185 7.58 9.20 -2.12
N TRP A 186 8.54 8.41 -1.64
CA TRP A 186 8.26 7.18 -0.90
C TRP A 186 7.48 7.47 0.39
N HIS A 187 7.93 8.44 1.19
CA HIS A 187 7.25 8.86 2.43
C HIS A 187 5.90 9.55 2.21
N LEU A 188 5.58 9.96 0.98
CA LEU A 188 4.30 10.56 0.61
C LEU A 188 3.20 9.50 0.39
N PHE A 189 3.57 8.25 0.10
CA PHE A 189 2.62 7.16 -0.17
C PHE A 189 1.51 7.02 0.88
N PRO A 190 1.78 7.04 2.20
CA PRO A 190 0.73 6.92 3.20
C PRO A 190 -0.35 8.00 3.05
N LEU A 191 0.02 9.23 2.70
CA LEU A 191 -0.92 10.33 2.47
C LEU A 191 -1.82 10.06 1.25
N ILE A 192 -1.22 9.61 0.15
CA ILE A 192 -1.95 9.30 -1.09
C ILE A 192 -2.92 8.13 -0.84
N ALA A 193 -2.45 7.07 -0.18
CA ALA A 193 -3.26 5.91 0.17
C ALA A 193 -4.46 6.31 1.07
N MET A 194 -4.23 7.18 2.06
CA MET A 194 -5.29 7.74 2.88
C MET A 194 -6.30 8.55 2.08
N ALA A 195 -5.85 9.43 1.18
CA ALA A 195 -6.75 10.24 0.38
C ALA A 195 -7.68 9.37 -0.47
N ILE A 196 -7.16 8.27 -1.03
CA ILE A 196 -7.96 7.28 -1.78
C ILE A 196 -8.98 6.61 -0.86
N LEU A 197 -8.57 6.18 0.34
CA LEU A 197 -9.47 5.54 1.31
C LEU A 197 -10.51 6.51 1.87
N ALA A 198 -10.15 7.78 2.08
CA ALA A 198 -11.05 8.85 2.51
C ALA A 198 -12.12 9.09 1.44
N PHE A 199 -11.70 9.16 0.18
CA PHE A 199 -12.62 9.32 -0.95
C PHE A 199 -13.58 8.14 -1.03
N ASP A 200 -13.07 6.90 -0.94
CA ASP A 200 -13.94 5.73 -0.90
C ASP A 200 -14.93 5.85 0.27
N PHE A 201 -14.46 6.07 1.50
CA PHE A 201 -15.30 6.12 2.69
C PHE A 201 -16.37 7.23 2.64
N TYR A 202 -15.99 8.48 2.38
CA TYR A 202 -16.93 9.61 2.44
C TYR A 202 -17.76 9.80 1.18
N VAL A 203 -17.19 9.51 0.00
CA VAL A 203 -17.84 9.78 -1.30
C VAL A 203 -18.52 8.54 -1.86
N CYS A 204 -17.86 7.37 -1.82
CA CYS A 204 -18.42 6.13 -2.38
C CYS A 204 -19.27 5.36 -1.37
N GLN A 205 -18.79 5.18 -0.13
CA GLN A 205 -19.54 4.46 0.91
C GLN A 205 -20.51 5.38 1.68
N GLY A 206 -20.14 6.66 1.80
CA GLY A 206 -20.86 7.70 2.53
C GLY A 206 -22.02 8.37 1.79
N TRP A 207 -22.25 9.65 2.13
CA TRP A 207 -23.53 10.41 2.11
C TRP A 207 -24.40 10.32 0.84
N LYS A 208 -23.86 9.97 -0.32
CA LYS A 208 -24.59 9.89 -1.58
C LYS A 208 -24.46 8.50 -2.21
N ARG A 209 -25.44 7.61 -1.91
CA ARG A 209 -25.66 6.34 -2.63
C ARG A 209 -25.64 6.50 -4.17
N SER A 210 -25.91 7.69 -4.71
CA SER A 210 -25.89 8.00 -6.14
C SER A 210 -24.50 7.91 -6.78
N THR A 211 -23.43 8.36 -6.11
CA THR A 211 -22.07 8.32 -6.68
C THR A 211 -21.57 6.89 -6.83
N ARG A 212 -21.86 6.05 -5.83
CA ARG A 212 -21.61 4.61 -5.88
C ARG A 212 -22.39 3.91 -6.99
N LYS A 213 -23.69 4.23 -7.13
CA LYS A 213 -24.50 3.73 -8.24
C LYS A 213 -23.91 4.13 -9.60
N TYR A 214 -23.39 5.35 -9.73
CA TYR A 214 -22.75 5.83 -10.96
C TYR A 214 -21.45 5.06 -11.27
N MET A 215 -20.54 4.94 -10.29
CA MET A 215 -19.29 4.19 -10.46
C MET A 215 -19.56 2.72 -10.83
N TYR A 216 -20.50 2.06 -10.15
CA TYR A 216 -20.89 0.68 -10.49
C TYR A 216 -21.59 0.58 -11.85
N ALA A 217 -22.38 1.59 -12.25
CA ALA A 217 -22.97 1.62 -13.59
C ALA A 217 -21.89 1.72 -14.68
N ILE A 218 -20.81 2.48 -14.44
CA ILE A 218 -19.62 2.50 -15.32
C ILE A 218 -18.96 1.12 -15.34
N GLU A 219 -18.69 0.51 -14.18
CA GLU A 219 -18.06 -0.81 -14.11
C GLU A 219 -18.86 -1.87 -14.88
N ILE A 220 -20.18 -1.93 -14.67
CA ILE A 220 -21.06 -2.87 -15.37
C ILE A 220 -21.08 -2.59 -16.88
N LYS A 221 -21.09 -1.32 -17.29
CA LYS A 221 -21.21 -0.93 -18.71
C LYS A 221 -19.91 -1.16 -19.50
N TYR A 222 -18.75 -0.97 -18.87
CA TYR A 222 -17.46 -0.92 -19.56
C TYR A 222 -16.49 -2.03 -19.18
N LEU A 223 -16.60 -2.64 -17.99
CA LEU A 223 -15.66 -3.68 -17.53
C LEU A 223 -16.24 -5.09 -17.59
N LEU A 224 -17.56 -5.24 -17.51
CA LEU A 224 -18.18 -6.54 -17.76
C LEU A 224 -18.36 -6.72 -19.28
N PRO A 225 -18.02 -7.90 -19.83
CA PRO A 225 -18.39 -8.21 -21.19
C PRO A 225 -19.88 -7.95 -21.35
N LYS A 226 -20.28 -7.16 -22.34
CA LYS A 226 -21.68 -7.18 -22.79
C LYS A 226 -21.98 -8.64 -23.01
N ASP A 227 -23.00 -9.16 -22.33
CA ASP A 227 -23.48 -10.52 -22.53
C ASP A 227 -23.66 -10.72 -24.04
N THR A 228 -22.66 -11.30 -24.70
CA THR A 228 -22.73 -11.75 -26.08
C THR A 228 -23.35 -13.13 -26.10
N THR A 229 -24.10 -13.51 -25.06
CA THR A 229 -24.99 -14.66 -25.14
C THR A 229 -25.91 -14.40 -26.33
N PRO A 230 -25.71 -15.11 -27.47
CA PRO A 230 -26.68 -15.07 -28.54
C PRO A 230 -27.93 -15.59 -27.86
N LYS A 231 -29.02 -14.82 -27.94
CA LYS A 231 -30.33 -15.26 -27.46
C LYS A 231 -30.52 -16.68 -27.96
N ALA A 232 -30.43 -17.66 -27.06
CA ALA A 232 -30.96 -19.00 -27.24
C ALA A 232 -32.50 -18.90 -27.20
N LYS A 233 -33.06 -18.07 -28.08
CA LYS A 233 -34.45 -18.04 -28.51
C LYS A 233 -34.52 -18.81 -29.84
N ALA A 234 -34.09 -20.07 -29.83
CA ALA A 234 -34.24 -20.97 -30.95
C ALA A 234 -34.12 -22.42 -30.49
N LYS A 235 -35.04 -22.88 -29.62
CA LYS A 235 -35.48 -24.29 -29.50
C LYS A 235 -36.57 -24.40 -28.43
N ALA A 236 -37.73 -23.83 -28.74
CA ALA A 236 -39.00 -24.19 -28.14
C ALA A 236 -40.07 -24.07 -29.23
N LYS A 237 -39.84 -24.80 -30.32
CA LYS A 237 -40.78 -25.15 -31.38
C LYS A 237 -40.17 -26.34 -32.12
N LEU A 238 -40.39 -27.52 -31.55
CA LEU A 238 -40.54 -28.81 -32.22
C LEU A 238 -41.21 -29.73 -31.19
#